data_AF-A0A181CAL0-F1
#
_entry.id   AF-A0A181CAL0-F1
#
_cell.length_a   1.000
_cell.length_b   1.000
_cell.length_c   1.000
_cell.angle_alpha   90.00
_cell.angle_beta   90.00
_cell.angle_gamma   90.00
#
_symmetry.space_group_name_H-M   'P 1'
#
loop_
_entity.id
_entity.type
_entity.pdbx_description
1 polymer ?
#
loop_
_entity_poly.entity_id
_entity_poly.type
_entity_poly.pdbx_seq_one_letter_code
_entity_poly.pdbx_strand_id
1 'polypeptide(L)'
;MFSTRVRLRRLSLSRSHGWLPPWHAGACLLAGMLALPHAAFCGDLIVRNTGTADVTCHVVEGSRAGGILTVRAHDVAHVSAPAGGMIGSVDCNGLKTREMHITPGGMDGYLVLNGRQKRVLNVALYPFIPSLPQGNFRALVQHVIAVYQERNPDVLLNAVMNEDVDIYSPTRLLRLLSGSGYDVVELDTLYIAFLAAHGRIAPVRISGDEPWQPGLDAVQYHGGTYAVPSWLCLDFLYSYSPDMRNIHGLEQLLAFVQREPVEKRHISADFSGTTRLPSLYMDGYVQRYGYDHIRDAFRLPPDPQVVASLQRLAVTCTDGKENHCVDGTSSRAADGEVDRIFAEGRSGLDIGFSEQSFYINHFNPAQAASLVMIPVPWGENGQSMLYSDAFVTNRASCAVHRTCRADSTDFTTMMTGREMKTYIAFSHDLPEGTPARHLLVGTRPFWDQQAVRDDPVYRQVRDVVATAQAFPHDLSESLRDRMARAVCLMLRKDIPQYDCDMTRGPM
;
A
#
# COMPACT_ATOMS: atom_id res chain seq x y z
N MET A 1 62.77 58.94 -4.48
CA MET A 1 62.12 59.91 -5.39
C MET A 1 60.68 60.10 -4.96
N PHE A 2 60.29 61.35 -4.76
CA PHE A 2 58.98 61.83 -4.29
C PHE A 2 57.84 61.48 -5.25
N SER A 3 56.65 61.12 -4.74
CA SER A 3 55.39 61.85 -5.01
C SER A 3 54.17 61.30 -4.22
N THR A 4 53.82 62.05 -3.19
CA THR A 4 52.51 62.60 -2.77
C THR A 4 51.14 62.11 -3.31
N ARG A 5 50.29 61.68 -2.35
CA ARG A 5 48.86 62.00 -2.01
C ARG A 5 47.72 61.91 -3.05
N VAL A 6 46.61 61.26 -2.66
CA VAL A 6 45.27 61.86 -2.41
C VAL A 6 44.51 61.08 -1.31
N ARG A 7 43.77 61.81 -0.46
CA ARG A 7 42.87 61.39 0.64
C ARG A 7 41.41 61.54 0.17
N LEU A 8 40.48 60.71 0.65
CA LEU A 8 39.05 61.04 0.97
C LEU A 8 38.39 59.75 1.52
N ARG A 9 38.12 59.65 2.82
CA ARG A 9 36.94 60.05 3.63
C ARG A 9 36.01 58.85 3.93
N ARG A 10 35.78 58.68 5.24
CA ARG A 10 34.88 57.72 5.90
C ARG A 10 33.43 57.92 5.48
N LEU A 11 32.68 56.83 5.40
CA LEU A 11 31.27 56.76 5.80
C LEU A 11 31.05 55.46 6.58
N SER A 12 30.72 55.61 7.85
CA SER A 12 30.35 54.56 8.79
C SER A 12 28.94 54.05 8.47
N LEU A 13 28.81 52.76 8.19
CA LEU A 13 27.54 52.04 8.22
C LEU A 13 27.52 51.19 9.49
N SER A 14 26.82 51.68 10.53
CA SER A 14 26.32 50.81 11.58
C SER A 14 25.12 50.05 11.02
N ARG A 15 25.26 48.74 10.82
CA ARG A 15 24.11 47.84 10.71
C ARG A 15 24.22 46.79 11.81
N SER A 16 23.17 46.80 12.62
CA SER A 16 22.82 45.87 13.68
C SER A 16 22.94 44.42 13.21
N HIS A 17 23.66 43.62 13.98
CA HIS A 17 23.68 42.16 13.87
C HIS A 17 22.30 41.59 14.23
N GLY A 18 21.53 41.21 13.22
CA GLY A 18 20.52 40.16 13.35
C GLY A 18 21.19 38.83 13.03
N TRP A 19 21.33 37.97 14.03
CA TRP A 19 21.73 36.58 13.85
C TRP A 19 20.62 35.83 13.09
N LEU A 20 20.96 35.29 11.92
CA LEU A 20 20.21 34.21 11.27
C LEU A 20 20.99 32.91 11.51
N PRO A 21 20.36 31.81 11.94
CA PRO A 21 21.02 30.51 11.96
C PRO A 21 21.25 30.02 10.51
N PRO A 22 22.31 29.26 10.25
CA PRO A 22 22.61 28.78 8.91
C PRO A 22 21.64 27.65 8.54
N TRP A 23 20.82 27.91 7.53
CA TRP A 23 20.09 26.86 6.83
C TRP A 23 21.09 26.16 5.91
N HIS A 24 21.39 24.90 6.20
CA HIS A 24 22.12 24.06 5.26
C HIS A 24 21.20 23.78 4.07
N ALA A 25 21.53 24.32 2.90
CA ALA A 25 21.07 23.74 1.65
C ALA A 25 21.69 22.33 1.57
N GLY A 26 20.91 21.31 1.93
CA GLY A 26 21.34 19.93 1.93
C GLY A 26 21.52 19.44 0.50
N ALA A 27 22.75 19.47 -0.01
CA ALA A 27 23.14 18.59 -1.10
C ALA A 27 23.25 17.18 -0.52
N CYS A 28 22.50 16.21 -1.07
CA CYS A 28 22.76 14.79 -0.85
C CYS A 28 24.20 14.49 -1.27
N LEU A 29 25.10 14.43 -0.29
CA LEU A 29 26.48 14.02 -0.51
C LEU A 29 26.45 12.53 -0.89
N LEU A 30 26.73 12.27 -2.17
CA LEU A 30 27.20 10.99 -2.69
C LEU A 30 28.51 10.63 -1.96
N ALA A 31 28.40 10.06 -0.76
CA ALA A 31 29.50 9.40 -0.10
C ALA A 31 29.40 7.91 -0.41
N GLY A 32 30.25 7.44 -1.31
CA GLY A 32 30.26 6.05 -1.77
C GLY A 32 30.59 5.05 -0.67
N MET A 33 29.98 3.87 -0.77
CA MET A 33 30.61 2.56 -0.60
C MET A 33 29.65 1.49 -1.11
N LEU A 34 30.23 0.39 -1.56
CA LEU A 34 29.60 -0.76 -2.20
C LEU A 34 28.43 -1.36 -1.38
N ALA A 35 27.40 -1.81 -2.13
CA ALA A 35 26.25 -2.62 -1.72
C ALA A 35 25.12 -1.92 -0.92
N LEU A 36 24.06 -1.50 -1.64
CA LEU A 36 22.63 -1.79 -1.43
C LEU A 36 21.81 -0.99 -2.47
N PRO A 37 20.77 -1.55 -3.13
CA PRO A 37 20.08 -0.92 -4.26
C PRO A 37 18.91 -0.01 -3.83
N HIS A 38 19.02 0.71 -2.71
CA HIS A 38 17.99 1.68 -2.33
C HIS A 38 18.47 3.08 -2.73
N ALA A 39 17.81 3.69 -3.72
CA ALA A 39 17.98 5.11 -3.98
C ALA A 39 17.63 5.87 -2.68
N ALA A 40 18.52 6.77 -2.24
CA ALA A 40 18.28 7.54 -1.03
C ALA A 40 17.05 8.45 -1.23
N PHE A 41 15.94 8.10 -0.58
CA PHE A 41 14.81 9.00 -0.41
C PHE A 41 15.25 10.17 0.49
N CYS A 42 14.80 11.39 0.19
CA CYS A 42 15.22 12.59 0.92
C CYS A 42 14.19 13.05 1.95
N GLY A 43 12.94 12.56 1.88
CA GLY A 43 11.89 12.98 2.80
C GLY A 43 11.62 14.47 2.74
N ASP A 44 11.37 15.01 1.54
CA ASP A 44 11.16 16.44 1.37
C ASP A 44 9.68 16.81 1.46
N LEU A 45 9.37 17.91 2.15
CA LEU A 45 8.15 18.65 1.92
C LEU A 45 8.34 19.54 0.69
N ILE A 46 7.51 19.33 -0.33
CA ILE A 46 7.48 20.13 -1.55
C ILE A 46 6.18 20.94 -1.56
N VAL A 47 6.31 22.26 -1.55
CA VAL A 47 5.17 23.18 -1.59
C VAL A 47 5.18 23.96 -2.90
N ARG A 48 4.17 23.74 -3.74
CA ARG A 48 3.97 24.48 -4.99
C ARG A 48 2.90 25.54 -4.79
N ASN A 49 3.21 26.79 -5.10
CA ASN A 49 2.26 27.88 -5.11
C ASN A 49 1.90 28.26 -6.55
N THR A 50 0.67 27.96 -6.95
CA THR A 50 0.09 28.32 -8.25
C THR A 50 -0.75 29.60 -8.19
N GLY A 51 -0.94 30.17 -7.01
CA GLY A 51 -1.65 31.42 -6.80
C GLY A 51 -0.83 32.65 -7.18
N THR A 52 -1.48 33.81 -7.11
CA THR A 52 -0.92 35.12 -7.53
C THR A 52 -0.24 35.89 -6.39
N ALA A 53 -0.19 35.34 -5.19
CA ALA A 53 0.40 35.97 -4.01
C ALA A 53 1.34 34.99 -3.29
N ASP A 54 2.37 35.53 -2.66
CA ASP A 54 3.29 34.75 -1.84
C ASP A 54 2.54 34.12 -0.65
N VAL A 55 2.95 32.92 -0.26
CA VAL A 55 2.38 32.20 0.88
C VAL A 55 3.47 31.91 1.89
N THR A 56 3.17 32.17 3.16
CA THR A 56 4.03 31.78 4.28
C THR A 56 3.42 30.55 4.95
N CYS A 57 4.25 29.51 5.10
CA CYS A 57 3.91 28.26 5.73
C CYS A 57 4.76 28.04 6.98
N HIS A 58 4.14 27.61 8.07
CA HIS A 58 4.80 27.18 9.28
C HIS A 58 4.91 25.65 9.27
N VAL A 59 6.14 25.15 9.29
CA VAL A 59 6.43 23.71 9.32
C VAL A 59 6.56 23.27 10.77
N VAL A 60 5.87 22.19 11.14
CA VAL A 60 5.91 21.62 12.48
C VAL A 60 6.63 20.28 12.44
N GLU A 61 7.72 20.18 13.19
CA GLU A 61 8.57 19.00 13.30
C GLU A 61 8.19 18.21 14.56
N GLY A 62 7.50 17.09 14.39
CA GLY A 62 6.88 16.36 15.50
C GLY A 62 5.95 17.26 16.32
N SER A 63 6.31 17.52 17.59
CA SER A 63 5.58 18.41 18.49
C SER A 63 6.19 19.82 18.64
N ARG A 64 7.24 20.14 17.88
CA ARG A 64 7.97 21.41 17.97
C ARG A 64 7.68 22.28 16.76
N ALA A 65 7.62 23.60 16.97
CA ALA A 65 7.68 24.54 15.85
C ALA A 65 9.03 24.33 15.14
N GLY A 66 8.99 23.95 13.87
CA GLY A 66 10.17 23.78 13.03
C GLY A 66 10.56 25.11 12.43
N GLY A 67 10.32 25.27 11.13
CA GLY A 67 10.71 26.45 10.34
C GLY A 67 9.54 27.26 9.75
N ILE A 68 9.88 28.39 9.15
CA ILE A 68 8.99 29.20 8.32
C ILE A 68 9.49 29.09 6.88
N LEU A 69 8.58 28.74 5.97
CA LEU A 69 8.82 28.64 4.53
C LEU A 69 7.99 29.70 3.81
N THR A 70 8.61 30.55 3.00
CA THR A 70 7.89 31.46 2.10
C THR A 70 7.98 30.94 0.68
N VAL A 71 6.83 30.68 0.06
CA VAL A 71 6.71 30.21 -1.33
C VAL A 71 6.16 31.33 -2.19
N ARG A 72 6.97 31.82 -3.13
CA ARG A 72 6.57 32.92 -4.01
C ARG A 72 5.41 32.52 -4.92
N ALA A 73 4.66 33.50 -5.40
CA ALA A 73 3.65 33.29 -6.43
C ALA A 73 4.26 32.57 -7.65
N HIS A 74 3.58 31.52 -8.13
CA HIS A 74 4.01 30.68 -9.26
C HIS A 74 5.36 29.96 -9.06
N ASP A 75 5.76 29.70 -7.82
CA ASP A 75 7.03 29.08 -7.47
C ASP A 75 6.86 27.76 -6.68
N VAL A 76 7.98 27.05 -6.50
CA VAL A 76 8.05 25.82 -5.70
C VAL A 76 9.14 25.98 -4.65
N ALA A 77 8.85 25.56 -3.43
CA ALA A 77 9.83 25.51 -2.35
C ALA A 77 9.93 24.11 -1.74
N HIS A 78 11.10 23.80 -1.20
CA HIS A 78 11.45 22.50 -0.67
C HIS A 78 11.96 22.65 0.76
N VAL A 79 11.56 21.75 1.65
CA VAL A 79 12.06 21.65 3.03
C VAL A 79 12.29 20.19 3.36
N SER A 80 13.54 19.80 3.57
CA SER A 80 13.87 18.44 3.98
C SER A 80 13.45 18.17 5.42
N ALA A 81 13.01 16.95 5.70
CA ALA A 81 12.75 16.52 7.06
C ALA A 81 14.03 16.60 7.92
N PRO A 82 13.91 16.97 9.21
CA PRO A 82 15.07 17.07 10.10
C PRO A 82 15.67 15.70 10.38
N ALA A 83 17.00 15.62 10.50
CA ALA A 83 17.69 14.37 10.86
C ALA A 83 17.16 13.80 12.18
N GLY A 84 16.68 12.55 12.16
CA GLY A 84 16.11 11.87 13.33
C GLY A 84 14.72 12.37 13.76
N GLY A 85 14.04 13.17 12.94
CA GLY A 85 12.68 13.66 13.19
C GLY A 85 11.75 13.44 12.00
N MET A 86 10.58 14.09 12.04
CA MET A 86 9.59 14.05 10.96
C MET A 86 8.86 15.40 10.84
N ILE A 87 8.43 15.76 9.63
CA ILE A 87 7.45 16.84 9.43
C ILE A 87 6.07 16.22 9.64
N GLY A 88 5.38 16.68 10.70
CA GLY A 88 4.07 16.14 11.08
C GLY A 88 2.89 16.98 10.59
N SER A 89 3.09 18.29 10.41
CA SER A 89 2.08 19.19 9.86
C SER A 89 2.70 20.45 9.27
N VAL A 90 1.94 21.11 8.40
CA VAL A 90 2.27 22.40 7.80
C VAL A 90 1.03 23.28 7.90
N ASP A 91 1.21 24.54 8.30
CA ASP A 91 0.15 25.55 8.34
C ASP A 91 0.49 26.68 7.36
N CYS A 92 -0.22 26.73 6.24
CA CYS A 92 -0.08 27.78 5.24
C CYS A 92 -1.29 28.73 5.33
N ASN A 93 -1.12 29.93 5.86
CA ASN A 93 -2.19 30.92 6.01
C ASN A 93 -3.46 30.40 6.72
N GLY A 94 -3.31 29.57 7.76
CA GLY A 94 -4.42 28.97 8.51
C GLY A 94 -4.92 27.64 7.93
N LEU A 95 -4.38 27.19 6.80
CA LEU A 95 -4.63 25.88 6.22
C LEU A 95 -3.66 24.87 6.83
N LYS A 96 -4.06 24.29 7.96
CA LYS A 96 -3.24 23.34 8.71
C LYS A 96 -3.49 21.89 8.27
N THR A 97 -2.45 21.25 7.73
CA THR A 97 -2.41 19.80 7.47
C THR A 97 -2.17 19.02 8.76
N ARG A 98 -2.39 17.71 8.73
CA ARG A 98 -2.16 16.79 9.85
C ARG A 98 -1.58 15.48 9.35
N GLU A 99 -0.85 14.79 10.22
CA GLU A 99 -0.34 13.44 9.95
C GLU A 99 0.42 13.37 8.60
N MET A 100 1.37 14.28 8.34
CA MET A 100 2.10 14.26 7.06
C MET A 100 3.12 13.11 6.94
N HIS A 101 3.65 12.60 8.07
CA HIS A 101 4.59 11.46 8.13
C HIS A 101 5.78 11.55 7.15
N ILE A 102 6.36 12.76 6.99
CA ILE A 102 7.54 12.95 6.15
C ILE A 102 8.78 12.75 7.00
N THR A 103 9.54 11.68 6.75
CA THR A 103 10.77 11.31 7.47
C THR A 103 11.98 11.40 6.52
N PRO A 104 13.22 11.63 7.00
CA PRO A 104 14.38 11.81 6.12
C PRO A 104 14.69 10.66 5.16
N GLY A 105 14.22 9.44 5.46
CA GLY A 105 14.36 8.27 4.59
C GLY A 105 13.03 7.79 4.01
N GLY A 106 11.94 8.53 4.24
CA GLY A 106 10.61 8.19 3.79
C GLY A 106 10.18 8.98 2.56
N MET A 107 8.90 8.89 2.25
CA MET A 107 8.32 9.55 1.08
C MET A 107 8.22 11.06 1.25
N ASP A 108 8.23 11.75 0.12
CA ASP A 108 8.04 13.20 0.09
C ASP A 108 6.58 13.56 0.36
N GLY A 109 6.39 14.70 1.03
CA GLY A 109 5.07 15.34 1.11
C GLY A 109 4.88 16.35 0.00
N TYR A 110 3.67 16.45 -0.54
CA TYR A 110 3.36 17.39 -1.63
C TYR A 110 2.14 18.25 -1.28
N LEU A 111 2.27 19.58 -1.40
CA LEU A 111 1.17 20.52 -1.23
C LEU A 111 1.09 21.46 -2.44
N VAL A 112 -0.12 21.67 -2.96
CA VAL A 112 -0.38 22.63 -4.05
C VAL A 112 -1.34 23.71 -3.57
N LEU A 113 -0.81 24.91 -3.37
CA LEU A 113 -1.56 26.10 -3.00
C LEU A 113 -2.00 26.83 -4.27
N ASN A 114 -3.25 27.25 -4.34
CA ASN A 114 -3.83 27.98 -5.48
C ASN A 114 -4.42 29.35 -5.08
N GLY A 115 -4.38 29.69 -3.78
CA GLY A 115 -4.89 30.95 -3.23
C GLY A 115 -6.41 31.01 -3.06
N ARG A 116 -7.14 29.95 -3.44
CA ARG A 116 -8.60 29.83 -3.30
C ARG A 116 -8.99 28.88 -2.17
N GLN A 117 -8.05 28.09 -1.65
CA GLN A 117 -8.31 27.13 -0.58
C GLN A 117 -8.75 27.82 0.72
N LYS A 118 -9.73 27.21 1.40
CA LYS A 118 -10.32 27.70 2.66
C LYS A 118 -10.38 26.64 3.75
N ARG A 119 -10.13 25.38 3.40
CA ARG A 119 -10.16 24.21 4.30
C ARG A 119 -9.19 23.15 3.81
N VAL A 120 -8.88 22.19 4.68
CA VAL A 120 -7.95 21.09 4.40
C VAL A 120 -8.72 19.77 4.48
N LEU A 121 -8.43 18.85 3.55
CA LEU A 121 -8.80 17.44 3.66
C LEU A 121 -7.50 16.63 3.85
N ASN A 122 -7.42 15.86 4.93
CA ASN A 122 -6.26 15.00 5.22
C ASN A 122 -6.61 13.55 4.91
N VAL A 123 -5.87 12.93 4.01
CA VAL A 123 -6.14 11.57 3.55
C VAL A 123 -4.90 10.70 3.66
N ALA A 124 -5.08 9.47 4.13
CA ALA A 124 -4.08 8.41 4.01
C ALA A 124 -4.51 7.45 2.90
N LEU A 125 -3.62 7.24 1.94
CA LEU A 125 -3.77 6.29 0.83
C LEU A 125 -3.09 4.98 1.17
N TYR A 126 -3.59 3.88 0.61
CA TYR A 126 -3.01 2.56 0.77
C TYR A 126 -1.63 2.50 0.09
N PRO A 127 -0.53 2.27 0.82
CA PRO A 127 0.81 2.40 0.27
C PRO A 127 1.36 1.12 -0.36
N PHE A 128 0.76 -0.04 -0.09
CA PHE A 128 1.28 -1.36 -0.49
C PHE A 128 0.84 -1.74 -1.92
N ILE A 129 1.17 -0.90 -2.89
CA ILE A 129 0.98 -1.20 -4.32
C ILE A 129 2.34 -1.30 -5.03
N PRO A 130 2.48 -2.07 -6.11
CA PRO A 130 3.78 -2.20 -6.78
C PRO A 130 4.36 -0.87 -7.26
N SER A 131 5.68 -0.75 -7.19
CA SER A 131 6.43 0.38 -7.73
C SER A 131 7.78 -0.13 -8.26
N LEU A 132 8.46 0.69 -9.05
CA LEU A 132 9.86 0.39 -9.37
C LEU A 132 10.68 0.38 -8.07
N PRO A 133 11.79 -0.39 -7.98
CA PRO A 133 12.60 -0.47 -6.74
C PRO A 133 13.12 0.88 -6.20
N GLN A 134 13.10 1.92 -7.04
CA GLN A 134 13.49 3.30 -6.73
C GLN A 134 12.34 4.31 -6.83
N GLY A 135 11.09 3.85 -6.99
CA GLY A 135 9.91 4.71 -7.05
C GLY A 135 9.45 5.13 -5.65
N ASN A 136 8.85 6.31 -5.54
CA ASN A 136 8.43 6.92 -4.27
C ASN A 136 7.00 7.46 -4.29
N PHE A 137 6.18 6.97 -5.23
CA PHE A 137 4.80 7.43 -5.50
C PHE A 137 4.60 8.93 -5.69
N ARG A 138 5.67 9.72 -5.84
CA ARG A 138 5.58 11.19 -5.94
C ARG A 138 4.68 11.62 -7.09
N ALA A 139 4.88 11.04 -8.28
CA ALA A 139 4.06 11.34 -9.45
C ALA A 139 2.58 10.97 -9.24
N LEU A 140 2.31 9.84 -8.59
CA LEU A 140 0.96 9.41 -8.25
C LEU A 140 0.28 10.39 -7.28
N VAL A 141 0.93 10.71 -6.16
CA VAL A 141 0.38 11.66 -5.16
C VAL A 141 0.15 13.04 -5.79
N GLN A 142 1.06 13.51 -6.63
CA GLN A 142 0.90 14.75 -7.39
C GLN A 142 -0.33 14.71 -8.31
N HIS A 143 -0.53 13.60 -9.02
CA HIS A 143 -1.68 13.42 -9.89
C HIS A 143 -3.00 13.42 -9.10
N VAL A 144 -3.07 12.69 -7.99
CA VAL A 144 -4.23 12.67 -7.09
C VAL A 144 -4.58 14.07 -6.59
N ILE A 145 -3.58 14.84 -6.15
CA ILE A 145 -3.79 16.23 -5.69
C ILE A 145 -4.26 17.13 -6.83
N ALA A 146 -3.66 17.02 -8.01
CA ALA A 146 -4.05 17.83 -9.15
C ALA A 146 -5.51 17.57 -9.56
N VAL A 147 -5.88 16.30 -9.75
CA VAL A 147 -7.23 15.90 -10.17
C VAL A 147 -8.29 16.31 -9.14
N TYR A 148 -8.01 16.10 -7.85
CA TYR A 148 -8.97 16.46 -6.81
C TYR A 148 -9.18 17.98 -6.72
N GLN A 149 -8.09 18.76 -6.66
CA GLN A 149 -8.17 20.21 -6.45
C GLN A 149 -8.60 20.98 -7.71
N GLU A 150 -8.48 20.40 -8.90
CA GLU A 150 -9.10 20.97 -10.10
C GLU A 150 -10.63 21.04 -9.94
N ARG A 151 -11.24 19.98 -9.39
CA ARG A 151 -12.68 19.89 -9.14
C ARG A 151 -13.10 20.58 -7.83
N ASN A 152 -12.20 20.64 -6.85
CA ASN A 152 -12.43 21.21 -5.52
C ASN A 152 -11.39 22.30 -5.17
N PRO A 153 -11.38 23.44 -5.89
CA PRO A 153 -10.30 24.44 -5.78
C PRO A 153 -10.25 25.16 -4.44
N ASP A 154 -11.29 25.05 -3.61
CA ASP A 154 -11.37 25.63 -2.28
C ASP A 154 -10.92 24.67 -1.16
N VAL A 155 -10.46 23.46 -1.51
CA VAL A 155 -9.89 22.48 -0.58
C VAL A 155 -8.38 22.33 -0.83
N LEU A 156 -7.58 22.38 0.23
CA LEU A 156 -6.20 21.94 0.22
C LEU A 156 -6.17 20.44 0.51
N LEU A 157 -5.73 19.62 -0.43
CA LEU A 157 -5.57 18.19 -0.20
C LEU A 157 -4.18 17.90 0.37
N ASN A 158 -4.15 17.30 1.56
CA ASN A 158 -2.98 16.63 2.11
C ASN A 158 -3.15 15.12 1.93
N ALA A 159 -2.54 14.57 0.88
CA ALA A 159 -2.56 13.14 0.59
C ALA A 159 -1.24 12.49 0.97
N VAL A 160 -1.32 11.51 1.87
CA VAL A 160 -0.17 10.79 2.41
C VAL A 160 -0.27 9.34 1.96
N MET A 161 0.73 8.87 1.23
CA MET A 161 0.92 7.48 0.90
C MET A 161 2.27 7.12 1.53
N ASN A 162 2.27 6.41 2.66
CA ASN A 162 3.50 6.05 3.38
C ASN A 162 3.28 4.78 4.21
N GLU A 163 4.14 3.77 4.04
CA GLU A 163 4.12 2.51 4.80
C GLU A 163 4.36 2.70 6.31
N ASP A 164 5.01 3.79 6.72
CA ASP A 164 5.14 4.16 8.13
C ASP A 164 3.78 4.43 8.79
N VAL A 165 2.75 4.76 7.98
CA VAL A 165 1.36 4.85 8.41
C VAL A 165 0.80 3.43 8.56
N ASP A 166 1.08 2.84 9.71
CA ASP A 166 0.67 1.47 10.05
C ASP A 166 -0.86 1.36 10.22
N ILE A 167 -1.51 0.98 9.12
CA ILE A 167 -2.93 0.65 9.00
C ILE A 167 -3.26 -0.77 9.47
N TYR A 168 -2.26 -1.56 9.88
CA TYR A 168 -2.42 -2.95 10.29
C TYR A 168 -2.29 -3.18 11.79
N SER A 169 -2.14 -2.10 12.56
CA SER A 169 -2.23 -2.10 14.01
C SER A 169 -3.58 -1.51 14.48
N PRO A 170 -4.47 -2.31 15.10
CA PRO A 170 -5.72 -1.81 15.66
C PRO A 170 -5.55 -0.61 16.59
N THR A 171 -4.52 -0.64 17.46
CA THR A 171 -4.23 0.46 18.38
C THR A 171 -3.84 1.74 17.62
N ARG A 172 -3.01 1.62 16.57
CA ARG A 172 -2.65 2.79 15.75
C ARG A 172 -3.84 3.28 14.93
N LEU A 173 -4.66 2.40 14.37
CA LEU A 173 -5.89 2.77 13.66
C LEU A 173 -6.82 3.64 14.51
N LEU A 174 -7.00 3.31 15.81
CA LEU A 174 -7.80 4.16 16.72
C LEU A 174 -7.23 5.59 16.86
N ARG A 175 -5.91 5.76 16.74
CA ARG A 175 -5.21 7.06 16.75
C ARG A 175 -5.32 7.77 15.41
N LEU A 176 -5.10 7.06 14.30
CA LEU A 176 -5.24 7.58 12.94
C LEU A 176 -6.66 8.07 12.65
N LEU A 177 -7.67 7.44 13.27
CA LEU A 177 -9.09 7.79 13.20
C LEU A 177 -9.57 8.52 14.47
N SER A 178 -8.71 9.37 15.05
CA SER A 178 -9.04 10.29 16.14
C SER A 178 -9.39 11.69 15.62
N GLY A 179 -9.79 12.61 16.50
CA GLY A 179 -10.10 13.99 16.09
C GLY A 179 -8.91 14.78 15.51
N SER A 180 -7.68 14.37 15.83
CA SER A 180 -6.45 14.96 15.28
C SER A 180 -5.85 14.18 14.11
N GLY A 181 -6.44 13.04 13.75
CA GLY A 181 -5.94 12.18 12.69
C GLY A 181 -6.38 12.58 11.29
N TYR A 182 -6.40 11.60 10.39
CA TYR A 182 -6.86 11.74 9.01
C TYR A 182 -8.38 11.86 8.93
N ASP A 183 -8.87 12.52 7.90
CA ASP A 183 -10.30 12.63 7.59
C ASP A 183 -10.79 11.40 6.79
N VAL A 184 -9.94 10.89 5.91
CA VAL A 184 -10.14 9.66 5.14
C VAL A 184 -8.92 8.76 5.26
N VAL A 185 -9.13 7.46 5.44
CA VAL A 185 -8.05 6.45 5.41
C VAL A 185 -8.47 5.34 4.47
N GLU A 186 -7.62 4.98 3.53
CA GLU A 186 -7.71 3.73 2.78
C GLU A 186 -7.04 2.62 3.59
N LEU A 187 -7.78 1.56 3.91
CA LEU A 187 -7.29 0.47 4.75
C LEU A 187 -7.95 -0.86 4.39
N ASP A 188 -7.31 -1.93 4.86
CA ASP A 188 -7.82 -3.29 4.74
C ASP A 188 -9.13 -3.48 5.52
N THR A 189 -10.11 -4.07 4.84
CA THR A 189 -11.45 -4.32 5.36
C THR A 189 -11.50 -5.26 6.56
N LEU A 190 -10.42 -5.99 6.86
CA LEU A 190 -10.25 -6.79 8.09
C LEU A 190 -10.66 -6.03 9.37
N TYR A 191 -10.54 -4.69 9.39
CA TYR A 191 -10.81 -3.87 10.57
C TYR A 191 -12.17 -3.14 10.56
N ILE A 192 -13.02 -3.32 9.54
CA ILE A 192 -14.28 -2.57 9.42
C ILE A 192 -15.19 -2.80 10.63
N ALA A 193 -15.42 -4.06 11.02
CA ALA A 193 -16.27 -4.36 12.18
C ALA A 193 -15.69 -3.76 13.47
N PHE A 194 -14.38 -3.89 13.67
CA PHE A 194 -13.68 -3.32 14.83
C PHE A 194 -13.84 -1.80 14.90
N LEU A 195 -13.59 -1.09 13.81
CA LEU A 195 -13.65 0.37 13.75
C LEU A 195 -15.08 0.91 13.89
N ALA A 196 -16.05 0.22 13.29
CA ALA A 196 -17.46 0.57 13.40
C ALA A 196 -17.98 0.36 14.84
N ALA A 197 -17.64 -0.77 15.47
CA ALA A 197 -18.00 -1.07 16.85
C ALA A 197 -17.40 -0.07 17.86
N HIS A 198 -16.20 0.45 17.58
CA HIS A 198 -15.56 1.50 18.39
C HIS A 198 -16.00 2.93 18.02
N GLY A 199 -16.95 3.08 17.09
CA GLY A 199 -17.47 4.37 16.65
C GLY A 199 -16.43 5.27 15.98
N ARG A 200 -15.36 4.70 15.39
CA ARG A 200 -14.27 5.45 14.75
C ARG A 200 -14.59 5.89 13.35
N ILE A 201 -15.37 5.08 12.64
CA ILE A 201 -15.75 5.36 11.26
C ILE A 201 -17.24 5.69 11.16
N ALA A 202 -17.56 6.58 10.24
CA ALA A 202 -18.93 6.97 9.97
C ALA A 202 -19.55 6.06 8.90
N PRO A 203 -20.86 5.77 8.96
CA PRO A 203 -21.56 5.19 7.81
C PRO A 203 -21.41 6.11 6.60
N VAL A 204 -21.29 5.49 5.43
CA VAL A 204 -21.12 6.17 4.15
C VAL A 204 -22.21 5.72 3.18
N ARG A 205 -22.45 6.54 2.17
CA ARG A 205 -23.17 6.14 0.96
C ARG A 205 -22.12 6.04 -0.14
N ILE A 206 -22.09 4.91 -0.83
CA ILE A 206 -21.25 4.78 -2.02
C ILE A 206 -21.85 5.64 -3.13
N SER A 207 -21.05 6.59 -3.60
CA SER A 207 -21.33 7.44 -4.76
C SER A 207 -20.31 7.15 -5.85
N GLY A 208 -20.73 7.28 -7.12
CA GLY A 208 -19.88 6.96 -8.26
C GLY A 208 -20.08 5.53 -8.75
N ASP A 209 -18.98 4.90 -9.14
CA ASP A 209 -18.95 3.61 -9.79
C ASP A 209 -19.41 2.47 -8.86
N GLU A 210 -20.19 1.54 -9.40
CA GLU A 210 -20.76 0.42 -8.64
C GLU A 210 -19.66 -0.57 -8.19
N PRO A 211 -19.59 -0.96 -6.91
CA PRO A 211 -18.64 -1.96 -6.44
C PRO A 211 -19.03 -3.37 -6.91
N TRP A 212 -18.05 -4.28 -6.94
CA TRP A 212 -18.33 -5.72 -6.95
C TRP A 212 -19.00 -6.15 -5.64
N GLN A 213 -19.83 -7.20 -5.70
CA GLN A 213 -20.53 -7.70 -4.51
C GLN A 213 -19.58 -8.09 -3.37
N PRO A 214 -18.44 -8.77 -3.61
CA PRO A 214 -17.50 -9.09 -2.53
C PRO A 214 -16.91 -7.84 -1.86
N GLY A 215 -16.58 -6.81 -2.64
CA GLY A 215 -16.15 -5.53 -2.08
C GLY A 215 -17.25 -4.87 -1.25
N LEU A 216 -18.51 -4.93 -1.70
CA LEU A 216 -19.64 -4.41 -0.95
C LEU A 216 -19.88 -5.17 0.36
N ASP A 217 -19.78 -6.50 0.35
CA ASP A 217 -19.96 -7.34 1.52
C ASP A 217 -18.86 -7.08 2.57
N ALA A 218 -17.62 -6.85 2.13
CA ALA A 218 -16.48 -6.58 3.00
C ALA A 218 -16.61 -5.28 3.81
N VAL A 219 -17.44 -4.33 3.36
CA VAL A 219 -17.61 -3.02 4.01
C VAL A 219 -18.92 -2.87 4.79
N GLN A 220 -19.72 -3.93 4.89
CA GLN A 220 -20.99 -3.93 5.61
C GLN A 220 -20.85 -4.40 7.06
N TYR A 221 -21.56 -3.72 7.97
CA TYR A 221 -21.60 -4.11 9.38
C TYR A 221 -22.98 -3.77 9.97
N HIS A 222 -23.66 -4.76 10.57
CA HIS A 222 -25.03 -4.62 11.11
C HIS A 222 -26.02 -3.89 10.17
N GLY A 223 -25.97 -4.19 8.87
CA GLY A 223 -26.86 -3.61 7.85
C GLY A 223 -26.50 -2.19 7.39
N GLY A 224 -25.41 -1.60 7.89
CA GLY A 224 -24.88 -0.33 7.41
C GLY A 224 -23.62 -0.52 6.55
N THR A 225 -23.39 0.41 5.62
CA THR A 225 -22.14 0.50 4.83
C THR A 225 -21.20 1.49 5.49
N TYR A 226 -19.97 1.07 5.80
CA TYR A 226 -19.02 1.88 6.59
C TYR A 226 -17.76 2.30 5.85
N ALA A 227 -17.57 1.83 4.61
CA ALA A 227 -16.46 2.22 3.76
C ALA A 227 -16.85 2.17 2.28
N VAL A 228 -16.01 2.75 1.41
CA VAL A 228 -16.14 2.70 -0.04
C VAL A 228 -15.08 1.73 -0.59
N PRO A 229 -15.46 0.59 -1.20
CA PRO A 229 -14.52 -0.41 -1.70
C PRO A 229 -13.55 0.17 -2.74
N SER A 230 -12.28 -0.20 -2.64
CA SER A 230 -11.19 0.38 -3.44
C SER A 230 -10.42 -0.68 -4.22
N TRP A 231 -9.71 -1.56 -3.52
CA TRP A 231 -8.95 -2.66 -4.09
C TRP A 231 -9.53 -4.00 -3.64
N LEU A 232 -9.31 -5.00 -4.46
CA LEU A 232 -9.52 -6.41 -4.15
C LEU A 232 -8.18 -7.11 -4.29
N CYS A 233 -8.00 -8.22 -3.59
CA CYS A 233 -6.76 -8.97 -3.63
C CYS A 233 -7.05 -10.46 -3.38
N LEU A 234 -6.26 -11.33 -4.00
CA LEU A 234 -6.35 -12.79 -3.93
C LEU A 234 -4.98 -13.39 -4.19
N ASP A 235 -4.74 -14.57 -3.65
CA ASP A 235 -3.58 -15.39 -3.97
C ASP A 235 -3.70 -16.08 -5.32
N PHE A 236 -2.70 -15.84 -6.16
CA PHE A 236 -2.52 -16.48 -7.45
C PHE A 236 -1.24 -17.31 -7.49
N LEU A 237 -1.31 -18.36 -8.31
CA LEU A 237 -0.18 -19.14 -8.77
C LEU A 237 0.24 -18.62 -10.15
N TYR A 238 1.54 -18.47 -10.35
CA TYR A 238 2.16 -18.01 -11.59
C TYR A 238 3.03 -19.08 -12.25
N SER A 239 2.93 -19.19 -13.57
CA SER A 239 3.80 -20.03 -14.38
C SER A 239 3.90 -19.51 -15.81
N TYR A 240 4.99 -19.84 -16.50
CA TYR A 240 5.08 -19.69 -17.97
C TYR A 240 4.56 -20.91 -18.72
N SER A 241 4.12 -21.96 -18.01
CA SER A 241 3.56 -23.17 -18.62
C SER A 241 2.06 -23.03 -18.86
N PRO A 242 1.57 -23.23 -20.11
CA PRO A 242 0.13 -23.20 -20.41
C PRO A 242 -0.66 -24.30 -19.71
N ASP A 243 0.00 -25.41 -19.35
CA ASP A 243 -0.61 -26.54 -18.65
C ASP A 243 -1.18 -26.16 -17.28
N MET A 244 -0.68 -25.07 -16.68
CA MET A 244 -1.15 -24.58 -15.38
C MET A 244 -2.66 -24.27 -15.39
N ARG A 245 -3.25 -23.91 -16.54
CA ARG A 245 -4.68 -23.59 -16.66
C ARG A 245 -5.61 -24.77 -16.33
N ASN A 246 -5.09 -25.99 -16.35
CA ASN A 246 -5.87 -27.21 -16.09
C ASN A 246 -5.83 -27.65 -14.61
N ILE A 247 -5.21 -26.84 -13.74
CA ILE A 247 -5.14 -27.11 -12.30
C ILE A 247 -6.36 -26.49 -11.62
N HIS A 248 -7.11 -27.32 -10.91
CA HIS A 248 -8.34 -26.94 -10.21
C HIS A 248 -8.34 -27.33 -8.71
N GLY A 249 -7.29 -28.01 -8.24
CA GLY A 249 -7.20 -28.50 -6.86
C GLY A 249 -5.76 -28.83 -6.45
N LEU A 250 -5.54 -28.95 -5.15
CA LEU A 250 -4.21 -29.13 -4.56
C LEU A 250 -3.47 -30.36 -5.09
N GLU A 251 -4.14 -31.50 -5.29
CA GLU A 251 -3.49 -32.71 -5.84
C GLU A 251 -2.92 -32.47 -7.24
N GLN A 252 -3.66 -31.74 -8.07
CA GLN A 252 -3.22 -31.40 -9.43
C GLN A 252 -2.05 -30.43 -9.39
N LEU A 253 -2.06 -29.48 -8.44
CA LEU A 253 -0.92 -28.58 -8.21
C LEU A 253 0.33 -29.35 -7.77
N LEU A 254 0.21 -30.24 -6.80
CA LEU A 254 1.35 -31.03 -6.32
C LEU A 254 1.90 -31.96 -7.41
N ALA A 255 1.02 -32.59 -8.19
CA ALA A 255 1.44 -33.38 -9.36
C ALA A 255 2.10 -32.51 -10.44
N PHE A 256 1.63 -31.28 -10.64
CA PHE A 256 2.26 -30.33 -11.56
C PHE A 256 3.67 -29.98 -11.09
N VAL A 257 3.81 -29.58 -9.82
CA VAL A 257 5.08 -29.23 -9.17
C VAL A 257 6.12 -30.35 -9.27
N GLN A 258 5.70 -31.61 -9.06
CA GLN A 258 6.60 -32.77 -9.10
C GLN A 258 7.19 -33.05 -10.50
N ARG A 259 6.66 -32.43 -11.57
CA ARG A 259 7.21 -32.54 -12.92
C ARG A 259 8.30 -31.51 -13.22
N GLU A 260 8.46 -30.51 -12.36
CA GLU A 260 9.50 -29.50 -12.54
C GLU A 260 10.90 -30.10 -12.35
N PRO A 261 11.93 -29.57 -13.05
CA PRO A 261 13.30 -30.04 -12.89
C PRO A 261 13.79 -29.89 -11.44
N VAL A 262 14.44 -30.93 -10.92
CA VAL A 262 14.95 -31.00 -9.53
C VAL A 262 16.02 -29.94 -9.25
N GLU A 263 16.66 -29.41 -10.29
CA GLU A 263 17.70 -28.39 -10.19
C GLU A 263 17.15 -26.98 -9.92
N LYS A 264 15.83 -26.80 -9.97
CA LYS A 264 15.17 -25.53 -9.65
C LYS A 264 14.45 -25.63 -8.31
N ARG A 265 14.33 -24.50 -7.62
CA ARG A 265 13.32 -24.38 -6.59
C ARG A 265 11.95 -24.59 -7.23
N HIS A 266 11.09 -25.41 -6.67
CA HIS A 266 9.78 -25.60 -7.31
C HIS A 266 8.90 -24.36 -7.17
N ILE A 267 8.81 -23.79 -5.96
CA ILE A 267 7.94 -22.64 -5.65
C ILE A 267 8.75 -21.54 -4.95
N SER A 268 8.61 -20.30 -5.41
CA SER A 268 8.90 -19.08 -4.64
C SER A 268 7.61 -18.51 -4.06
N ALA A 269 7.57 -18.30 -2.74
CA ALA A 269 6.40 -17.79 -2.03
C ALA A 269 6.76 -17.32 -0.62
N ASP A 270 5.81 -16.66 0.05
CA ASP A 270 5.78 -16.48 1.50
C ASP A 270 4.58 -17.20 2.13
N PHE A 271 4.87 -18.17 3.01
CA PHE A 271 3.92 -18.96 3.79
C PHE A 271 4.06 -18.74 5.30
N SER A 272 4.76 -17.68 5.72
CA SER A 272 4.99 -17.33 7.12
C SER A 272 4.41 -15.96 7.45
N GLY A 273 4.39 -15.58 8.74
CA GLY A 273 3.92 -14.26 9.17
C GLY A 273 2.53 -14.26 9.83
N THR A 274 2.27 -13.18 10.59
CA THR A 274 1.10 -13.08 11.48
C THR A 274 -0.24 -12.88 10.77
N THR A 275 -0.24 -12.30 9.57
CA THR A 275 -1.47 -12.14 8.78
C THR A 275 -1.54 -13.20 7.68
N ARG A 276 -0.44 -13.41 6.98
CA ARG A 276 -0.34 -14.32 5.84
C ARG A 276 -0.72 -15.76 6.20
N LEU A 277 -0.11 -16.35 7.23
CA LEU A 277 -0.39 -17.76 7.57
C LEU A 277 -1.86 -18.02 7.97
N PRO A 278 -2.52 -17.19 8.80
CA PRO A 278 -3.97 -17.21 9.01
C PRO A 278 -4.79 -17.16 7.73
N SER A 279 -4.45 -16.25 6.82
CA SER A 279 -5.09 -16.07 5.53
C SER A 279 -5.04 -17.35 4.68
N LEU A 280 -3.85 -17.94 4.52
CA LEU A 280 -3.67 -19.20 3.79
C LEU A 280 -4.47 -20.36 4.39
N TYR A 281 -4.49 -20.44 5.73
CA TYR A 281 -5.28 -21.44 6.45
C TYR A 281 -6.78 -21.27 6.19
N MET A 282 -7.28 -20.03 6.21
CA MET A 282 -8.68 -19.74 5.97
C MET A 282 -9.09 -20.03 4.53
N ASP A 283 -8.26 -19.71 3.54
CA ASP A 283 -8.49 -20.08 2.15
C ASP A 283 -8.54 -21.60 1.98
N GLY A 284 -7.58 -22.33 2.55
CA GLY A 284 -7.61 -23.80 2.56
C GLY A 284 -8.84 -24.38 3.27
N TYR A 285 -9.30 -23.74 4.34
CA TYR A 285 -10.49 -24.15 5.08
C TYR A 285 -11.76 -23.99 4.24
N VAL A 286 -11.93 -22.84 3.57
CA VAL A 286 -13.06 -22.60 2.67
C VAL A 286 -13.02 -23.58 1.50
N GLN A 287 -11.86 -23.79 0.88
CA GLN A 287 -11.74 -24.74 -0.23
C GLN A 287 -12.05 -26.18 0.18
N ARG A 288 -11.98 -26.50 1.48
CA ARG A 288 -12.36 -27.80 2.02
C ARG A 288 -13.85 -27.90 2.39
N TYR A 289 -14.35 -26.92 3.14
CA TYR A 289 -15.66 -27.01 3.82
C TYR A 289 -16.73 -26.08 3.25
N GLY A 290 -16.36 -25.09 2.44
CA GLY A 290 -17.26 -24.07 1.92
C GLY A 290 -17.34 -22.81 2.77
N TYR A 291 -17.82 -21.72 2.15
CA TYR A 291 -17.91 -20.41 2.78
C TYR A 291 -18.78 -20.38 4.04
N ASP A 292 -19.86 -21.18 4.08
CA ASP A 292 -20.78 -21.24 5.22
C ASP A 292 -20.08 -21.66 6.53
N HIS A 293 -18.93 -22.33 6.40
CA HIS A 293 -18.14 -22.83 7.51
C HIS A 293 -16.93 -21.95 7.87
N ILE A 294 -16.71 -20.82 7.21
CA ILE A 294 -15.56 -19.93 7.52
C ILE A 294 -15.55 -19.47 8.98
N ARG A 295 -16.75 -19.41 9.60
CA ARG A 295 -16.93 -19.09 11.01
C ARG A 295 -16.31 -20.12 11.97
N ASP A 296 -16.18 -21.36 11.53
CA ASP A 296 -15.61 -22.45 12.32
C ASP A 296 -14.08 -22.39 12.31
N ALA A 297 -13.48 -21.93 11.19
CA ALA A 297 -12.03 -21.80 11.02
C ALA A 297 -11.35 -20.99 12.14
N PHE A 298 -12.04 -19.99 12.70
CA PHE A 298 -11.50 -19.15 13.77
C PHE A 298 -12.05 -19.46 15.17
N ARG A 299 -13.09 -20.30 15.29
CA ARG A 299 -13.67 -20.67 16.60
C ARG A 299 -13.11 -21.97 17.14
N LEU A 300 -12.69 -22.87 16.25
CA LEU A 300 -12.16 -24.17 16.58
C LEU A 300 -10.63 -24.17 16.58
N PRO A 301 -9.98 -25.14 17.23
CA PRO A 301 -8.56 -25.41 17.00
C PRO A 301 -8.28 -25.64 15.51
N PRO A 302 -7.07 -25.33 15.00
CA PRO A 302 -6.78 -25.52 13.59
C PRO A 302 -7.02 -26.94 13.12
N ASP A 303 -7.77 -27.06 12.04
CA ASP A 303 -8.12 -28.32 11.40
C ASP A 303 -6.86 -29.06 10.89
N PRO A 304 -6.60 -30.30 11.36
CA PRO A 304 -5.41 -31.04 10.97
C PRO A 304 -5.31 -31.35 9.47
N GLN A 305 -6.43 -31.51 8.76
CA GLN A 305 -6.44 -31.82 7.33
C GLN A 305 -6.09 -30.58 6.51
N VAL A 306 -6.63 -29.42 6.88
CA VAL A 306 -6.25 -28.14 6.25
C VAL A 306 -4.78 -27.83 6.49
N VAL A 307 -4.30 -28.03 7.72
CA VAL A 307 -2.87 -27.84 8.04
C VAL A 307 -1.98 -28.82 7.25
N ALA A 308 -2.40 -30.08 7.09
CA ALA A 308 -1.66 -31.05 6.28
C ALA A 308 -1.60 -30.65 4.80
N SER A 309 -2.64 -30.02 4.25
CA SER A 309 -2.63 -29.45 2.90
C SER A 309 -1.59 -28.34 2.75
N LEU A 310 -1.56 -27.39 3.68
CA LEU A 310 -0.54 -26.32 3.71
C LEU A 310 0.87 -26.89 3.83
N GLN A 311 1.08 -27.87 4.70
CA GLN A 311 2.36 -28.55 4.88
C GLN A 311 2.87 -29.15 3.57
N ARG A 312 2.00 -29.86 2.83
CA ARG A 312 2.39 -30.53 1.57
C ARG A 312 2.87 -29.53 0.54
N LEU A 313 2.26 -28.35 0.46
CA LEU A 313 2.72 -27.28 -0.43
C LEU A 313 4.02 -26.65 0.10
N ALA A 314 4.09 -26.36 1.40
CA ALA A 314 5.27 -25.76 2.03
C ALA A 314 6.54 -26.60 1.84
N VAL A 315 6.45 -27.94 1.87
CA VAL A 315 7.60 -28.83 1.61
C VAL A 315 8.15 -28.63 0.19
N THR A 316 7.33 -28.28 -0.79
CA THR A 316 7.79 -28.07 -2.17
C THR A 316 8.68 -26.84 -2.35
N CYS A 317 8.70 -25.92 -1.37
CA CYS A 317 9.63 -24.80 -1.34
C CYS A 317 11.06 -25.17 -0.88
N THR A 318 11.29 -26.42 -0.46
CA THR A 318 12.57 -26.81 0.15
C THR A 318 13.68 -26.88 -0.88
N ASP A 319 14.77 -26.15 -0.64
CA ASP A 319 15.99 -26.14 -1.44
C ASP A 319 17.13 -26.71 -0.57
N GLY A 320 17.48 -27.98 -0.80
CA GLY A 320 18.40 -28.72 0.05
C GLY A 320 17.88 -28.87 1.49
N LYS A 321 18.44 -28.09 2.42
CA LYS A 321 18.05 -28.09 3.86
C LYS A 321 17.28 -26.83 4.26
N GLU A 322 17.17 -25.86 3.37
CA GLU A 322 16.57 -24.55 3.62
C GLU A 322 15.16 -24.50 3.02
N ASN A 323 14.28 -23.72 3.65
CA ASN A 323 12.93 -23.51 3.15
C ASN A 323 12.55 -22.04 3.36
N HIS A 324 12.91 -21.23 2.37
CA HIS A 324 12.75 -19.78 2.42
C HIS A 324 11.30 -19.32 2.46
N CYS A 325 10.35 -20.18 2.05
CA CYS A 325 8.93 -19.86 2.13
C CYS A 325 8.41 -19.84 3.59
N VAL A 326 9.10 -20.49 4.52
CA VAL A 326 8.57 -20.70 5.89
C VAL A 326 9.47 -20.18 7.00
N ASP A 327 10.74 -19.91 6.72
CA ASP A 327 11.73 -19.43 7.70
C ASP A 327 11.74 -17.89 7.86
N GLY A 328 10.77 -17.21 7.22
CA GLY A 328 10.64 -15.76 7.19
C GLY A 328 11.62 -15.04 6.26
N THR A 329 12.46 -15.75 5.50
CA THR A 329 13.36 -15.14 4.52
C THR A 329 12.56 -14.39 3.46
N SER A 330 11.53 -15.02 2.87
CA SER A 330 10.65 -14.37 1.91
C SER A 330 9.92 -13.16 2.52
N SER A 331 9.41 -13.26 3.75
CA SER A 331 8.68 -12.16 4.42
C SER A 331 9.54 -10.93 4.72
N ARG A 332 10.88 -11.08 4.73
CA ARG A 332 11.83 -9.99 4.99
C ARG A 332 12.53 -9.52 3.72
N ALA A 333 12.20 -10.11 2.57
CA ALA A 333 12.74 -9.70 1.30
C ALA A 333 12.20 -8.31 0.94
N ALA A 334 12.98 -7.56 0.18
CA ALA A 334 12.49 -6.31 -0.41
C ALA A 334 11.44 -6.63 -1.49
N ASP A 335 10.55 -5.68 -1.77
CA ASP A 335 9.52 -5.83 -2.79
C ASP A 335 10.09 -6.28 -4.14
N GLY A 336 9.42 -7.27 -4.75
CA GLY A 336 9.83 -7.85 -6.02
C GLY A 336 10.97 -8.87 -5.95
N GLU A 337 11.69 -9.01 -4.83
CA GLU A 337 12.84 -9.92 -4.77
C GLU A 337 12.43 -11.40 -4.81
N VAL A 338 11.28 -11.76 -4.22
CA VAL A 338 10.72 -13.13 -4.33
C VAL A 338 10.30 -13.40 -5.77
N ASP A 339 9.56 -12.47 -6.37
CA ASP A 339 9.04 -12.55 -7.74
C ASP A 339 10.17 -12.66 -8.79
N ARG A 340 11.29 -11.98 -8.53
CA ARG A 340 12.49 -12.01 -9.37
C ARG A 340 13.08 -13.41 -9.49
N ILE A 341 13.00 -14.23 -8.44
CA ILE A 341 13.49 -15.63 -8.46
C ILE A 341 12.76 -16.42 -9.55
N PHE A 342 11.43 -16.27 -9.62
CA PHE A 342 10.62 -16.89 -10.67
C PHE A 342 10.87 -16.27 -12.04
N ALA A 343 10.88 -14.93 -12.13
CA ALA A 343 11.07 -14.23 -13.40
C ALA A 343 12.39 -14.60 -14.09
N GLU A 344 13.47 -14.78 -13.31
CA GLU A 344 14.80 -15.20 -13.78
C GLU A 344 14.91 -16.71 -14.02
N GLY A 345 13.83 -17.48 -13.81
CA GLY A 345 13.76 -18.93 -14.05
C GLY A 345 14.46 -19.79 -12.99
N ARG A 346 14.76 -19.21 -11.81
CA ARG A 346 15.34 -19.89 -10.65
C ARG A 346 14.30 -20.64 -9.81
N SER A 347 13.01 -20.32 -9.98
CA SER A 347 11.90 -21.17 -9.56
C SER A 347 11.00 -21.57 -10.73
N GLY A 348 10.29 -22.70 -10.59
CA GLY A 348 9.31 -23.18 -11.57
C GLY A 348 7.96 -22.45 -11.49
N LEU A 349 7.61 -21.99 -10.29
CA LEU A 349 6.35 -21.32 -9.96
C LEU A 349 6.59 -20.20 -8.96
N ASP A 350 5.67 -19.23 -8.96
CA ASP A 350 5.54 -18.21 -7.91
C ASP A 350 4.13 -18.22 -7.32
N ILE A 351 4.00 -17.87 -6.03
CA ILE A 351 2.71 -17.67 -5.36
C ILE A 351 2.69 -16.34 -4.61
N GLY A 352 1.61 -15.59 -4.83
CA GLY A 352 1.24 -14.40 -4.07
C GLY A 352 0.19 -13.58 -4.80
N PHE A 353 0.12 -12.29 -4.52
CA PHE A 353 -0.99 -11.45 -5.00
C PHE A 353 -0.87 -11.11 -6.49
N SER A 354 -1.96 -10.64 -7.11
CA SER A 354 -2.01 -10.19 -8.51
C SER A 354 -0.94 -9.15 -8.86
N GLU A 355 -0.56 -8.37 -7.85
CA GLU A 355 0.43 -7.32 -7.82
C GLU A 355 1.82 -7.81 -8.21
N GLN A 356 2.17 -9.06 -7.89
CA GLN A 356 3.47 -9.64 -8.21
C GLN A 356 3.73 -9.72 -9.72
N SER A 357 2.67 -9.83 -10.53
CA SER A 357 2.79 -9.80 -11.99
C SER A 357 3.47 -8.53 -12.51
N PHE A 358 3.42 -7.42 -11.77
CA PHE A 358 4.21 -6.22 -12.05
C PHE A 358 5.70 -6.54 -12.06
N TYR A 359 6.22 -7.13 -10.98
CA TYR A 359 7.63 -7.43 -10.81
C TYR A 359 8.07 -8.57 -11.73
N ILE A 360 7.24 -9.60 -11.89
CA ILE A 360 7.50 -10.71 -12.83
C ILE A 360 7.71 -10.16 -14.25
N ASN A 361 6.80 -9.32 -14.72
CA ASN A 361 6.88 -8.71 -16.05
C ASN A 361 7.99 -7.66 -16.15
N HIS A 362 8.35 -7.01 -15.04
CA HIS A 362 9.47 -6.07 -14.98
C HIS A 362 10.81 -6.78 -15.18
N PHE A 363 11.01 -7.91 -14.51
CA PHE A 363 12.25 -8.69 -14.58
C PHE A 363 12.32 -9.64 -15.79
N ASN A 364 11.18 -10.00 -16.39
CA ASN A 364 11.13 -10.83 -17.60
C ASN A 364 10.09 -10.33 -18.63
N PRO A 365 10.30 -9.15 -19.24
CA PRO A 365 9.33 -8.55 -20.16
C PRO A 365 9.13 -9.37 -21.44
N ALA A 366 10.13 -10.17 -21.84
CA ALA A 366 10.06 -11.02 -23.03
C ALA A 366 9.03 -12.16 -22.92
N GLN A 367 8.67 -12.58 -21.69
CA GLN A 367 7.72 -13.67 -21.45
C GLN A 367 6.37 -13.17 -20.90
N ALA A 368 6.15 -11.86 -20.79
CA ALA A 368 4.95 -11.29 -20.17
C ALA A 368 3.64 -11.80 -20.81
N ALA A 369 3.60 -11.96 -22.14
CA ALA A 369 2.44 -12.48 -22.85
C ALA A 369 2.15 -13.98 -22.60
N SER A 370 3.16 -14.72 -22.12
CA SER A 370 3.07 -16.15 -21.79
C SER A 370 2.75 -16.39 -20.32
N LEU A 371 2.71 -15.35 -19.48
CA LEU A 371 2.45 -15.48 -18.06
C LEU A 371 1.03 -15.99 -17.83
N VAL A 372 0.93 -17.17 -17.25
CA VAL A 372 -0.33 -17.76 -16.82
C VAL A 372 -0.50 -17.46 -15.34
N MET A 373 -1.74 -17.16 -14.94
CA MET A 373 -2.13 -16.83 -13.58
C MET A 373 -3.46 -17.50 -13.25
N ILE A 374 -3.51 -18.29 -12.17
CA ILE A 374 -4.74 -18.93 -11.67
C ILE A 374 -4.86 -18.74 -10.15
N PRO A 375 -6.06 -18.74 -9.55
CA PRO A 375 -6.19 -18.76 -8.09
C PRO A 375 -5.45 -19.94 -7.49
N VAL A 376 -4.80 -19.74 -6.34
CA VAL A 376 -4.11 -20.85 -5.68
C VAL A 376 -5.12 -21.89 -5.18
N PRO A 377 -4.96 -23.17 -5.55
CA PRO A 377 -5.77 -24.26 -5.03
C PRO A 377 -5.18 -24.76 -3.69
N TRP A 378 -5.49 -24.06 -2.60
CA TRP A 378 -5.13 -24.43 -1.23
C TRP A 378 -5.77 -25.74 -0.74
N GLY A 379 -6.88 -26.18 -1.36
CA GLY A 379 -7.65 -27.37 -1.02
C GLY A 379 -8.23 -28.08 -2.25
N GLU A 380 -9.32 -28.83 -2.05
CA GLU A 380 -9.91 -29.67 -3.09
C GLU A 380 -10.87 -28.94 -4.03
N ASN A 381 -11.46 -27.82 -3.60
CA ASN A 381 -12.43 -27.04 -4.39
C ASN A 381 -11.86 -25.68 -4.80
N GLY A 382 -12.27 -25.17 -5.97
CA GLY A 382 -11.82 -23.86 -6.49
C GLY A 382 -12.51 -22.64 -5.89
N GLN A 383 -12.93 -22.67 -4.63
CA GLN A 383 -13.52 -21.51 -3.96
C GLN A 383 -12.43 -20.52 -3.53
N SER A 384 -12.68 -19.22 -3.68
CA SER A 384 -11.69 -18.17 -3.41
C SER A 384 -12.31 -17.07 -2.55
N MET A 385 -11.54 -16.55 -1.60
CA MET A 385 -11.90 -15.36 -0.87
C MET A 385 -11.10 -14.15 -1.35
N LEU A 386 -11.75 -13.01 -1.49
CA LEU A 386 -11.12 -11.75 -1.84
C LEU A 386 -10.85 -10.96 -0.56
N TYR A 387 -9.58 -10.62 -0.34
CA TYR A 387 -9.20 -9.49 0.48
C TYR A 387 -9.72 -8.21 -0.17
N SER A 388 -9.99 -7.18 0.62
CA SER A 388 -10.44 -5.90 0.09
C SER A 388 -9.88 -4.76 0.92
N ASP A 389 -9.47 -3.70 0.23
CA ASP A 389 -9.19 -2.41 0.83
C ASP A 389 -10.33 -1.45 0.53
N ALA A 390 -10.60 -0.54 1.46
CA ALA A 390 -11.67 0.43 1.34
C ALA A 390 -11.32 1.76 2.00
N PHE A 391 -11.92 2.83 1.49
CA PHE A 391 -11.85 4.15 2.10
C PHE A 391 -12.86 4.28 3.23
N VAL A 392 -12.38 4.54 4.45
CA VAL A 392 -13.22 4.89 5.60
C VAL A 392 -13.24 6.39 5.85
N THR A 393 -14.38 6.91 6.30
CA THR A 393 -14.49 8.31 6.76
C THR A 393 -14.37 8.38 8.28
N ASN A 394 -13.43 9.17 8.78
CA ASN A 394 -13.23 9.37 10.22
C ASN A 394 -14.43 10.09 10.83
N ARG A 395 -15.10 9.43 11.78
CA ARG A 395 -16.27 10.00 12.46
C ARG A 395 -15.90 11.21 13.32
N ALA A 396 -14.76 11.17 14.00
CA ALA A 396 -14.37 12.17 14.98
C ALA A 396 -13.92 13.47 14.30
N SER A 397 -13.02 13.41 13.31
CA SER A 397 -12.55 14.62 12.62
C SER A 397 -13.67 15.25 11.76
N CYS A 398 -14.47 14.44 11.06
CA CYS A 398 -15.59 14.94 10.27
C CYS A 398 -16.83 15.32 11.08
N ALA A 399 -16.86 15.12 12.40
CA ALA A 399 -17.90 15.69 13.25
C ALA A 399 -17.69 17.20 13.48
N VAL A 400 -16.45 17.68 13.38
CA VAL A 400 -16.07 19.07 13.68
C VAL A 400 -16.49 20.02 12.55
N HIS A 401 -16.43 19.57 11.30
CA HIS A 401 -16.71 20.38 10.12
C HIS A 401 -17.78 19.76 9.23
N ARG A 402 -18.90 20.48 9.04
CA ARG A 402 -20.04 20.00 8.24
C ARG A 402 -19.67 19.63 6.80
N THR A 403 -18.63 20.25 6.23
CA THR A 403 -18.17 20.00 4.86
C THR A 403 -17.27 18.76 4.74
N CYS A 404 -16.65 18.29 5.83
CA CYS A 404 -15.69 17.18 5.80
C CYS A 404 -16.29 15.92 5.16
N ARG A 405 -17.55 15.58 5.50
CA ARG A 405 -18.23 14.43 4.91
C ARG A 405 -18.44 14.55 3.40
N ALA A 406 -18.74 15.75 2.91
CA ALA A 406 -18.90 15.99 1.48
C ALA A 406 -17.55 15.91 0.78
N ASP A 407 -16.52 16.58 1.32
CA ASP A 407 -15.15 16.53 0.79
C ASP A 407 -14.62 15.06 0.78
N SER A 408 -14.87 14.29 1.84
CA SER A 408 -14.54 12.85 1.89
C SER A 408 -15.29 12.05 0.81
N THR A 409 -16.57 12.33 0.59
CA THR A 409 -17.38 11.63 -0.41
C THR A 409 -16.90 11.95 -1.83
N ASP A 410 -16.60 13.21 -2.11
CA ASP A 410 -16.08 13.64 -3.42
C ASP A 410 -14.69 13.03 -3.67
N PHE A 411 -13.85 12.98 -2.63
CA PHE A 411 -12.54 12.37 -2.70
C PHE A 411 -12.62 10.87 -2.98
N THR A 412 -13.40 10.12 -2.21
CA THR A 412 -13.53 8.66 -2.41
C THR A 412 -14.18 8.33 -3.74
N THR A 413 -15.19 9.09 -4.17
CA THR A 413 -15.81 8.95 -5.51
C THR A 413 -14.78 9.10 -6.62
N MET A 414 -13.88 10.08 -6.51
CA MET A 414 -12.81 10.28 -7.47
C MET A 414 -11.79 9.13 -7.43
N MET A 415 -11.35 8.73 -6.24
CA MET A 415 -10.35 7.67 -6.08
C MET A 415 -10.82 6.30 -6.54
N THR A 416 -12.11 5.97 -6.36
CA THR A 416 -12.69 4.68 -6.75
C THR A 416 -13.30 4.68 -8.16
N GLY A 417 -13.31 5.83 -8.82
CA GLY A 417 -13.77 5.97 -10.20
C GLY A 417 -12.81 5.36 -11.21
N ARG A 418 -13.36 4.83 -12.31
CA ARG A 418 -12.60 4.14 -13.37
C ARG A 418 -11.38 4.91 -13.87
N GLU A 419 -11.43 6.23 -13.97
CA GLU A 419 -10.33 7.04 -14.51
C GLU A 419 -9.09 6.98 -13.59
N MET A 420 -9.28 7.23 -12.29
CA MET A 420 -8.20 7.15 -11.31
C MET A 420 -7.73 5.71 -11.14
N LYS A 421 -8.67 4.76 -11.11
CA LYS A 421 -8.33 3.33 -11.02
C LYS A 421 -7.51 2.85 -12.21
N THR A 422 -7.86 3.24 -13.44
CA THR A 422 -7.04 2.97 -14.63
C THR A 422 -5.66 3.61 -14.54
N TYR A 423 -5.59 4.87 -14.13
CA TYR A 423 -4.31 5.59 -13.98
C TYR A 423 -3.33 4.83 -13.07
N ILE A 424 -3.81 4.37 -11.91
CA ILE A 424 -3.00 3.62 -10.93
C ILE A 424 -2.72 2.20 -11.42
N ALA A 425 -3.75 1.46 -11.84
CA ALA A 425 -3.66 0.07 -12.23
C ALA A 425 -2.73 -0.17 -13.42
N PHE A 426 -2.66 0.77 -14.37
CA PHE A 426 -1.79 0.71 -15.55
C PHE A 426 -0.49 1.53 -15.40
N SER A 427 -0.10 1.88 -14.17
CA SER A 427 1.21 2.48 -13.89
C SER A 427 1.46 3.81 -14.64
N HIS A 428 0.43 4.61 -14.90
CA HIS A 428 0.57 5.84 -15.69
C HIS A 428 1.37 6.95 -14.97
N ASP A 429 1.66 6.78 -13.68
CA ASP A 429 2.57 7.63 -12.90
C ASP A 429 4.05 7.21 -13.03
N LEU A 430 4.33 6.04 -13.61
CA LEU A 430 5.67 5.50 -13.81
C LEU A 430 6.17 5.76 -15.24
N PRO A 431 7.48 5.62 -15.51
CA PRO A 431 8.03 5.78 -16.86
C PRO A 431 7.32 4.90 -17.90
N GLU A 432 7.21 5.40 -19.13
CA GLU A 432 6.63 4.67 -20.25
C GLU A 432 7.28 3.29 -20.43
N GLY A 433 6.46 2.26 -20.67
CA GLY A 433 6.89 0.87 -20.79
C GLY A 433 6.96 0.10 -19.47
N THR A 434 6.73 0.75 -18.33
CA THR A 434 6.57 0.06 -17.04
C THR A 434 5.32 -0.86 -17.08
N PRO A 435 5.41 -2.12 -16.62
CA PRO A 435 4.25 -3.01 -16.55
C PRO A 435 3.10 -2.41 -15.73
N ALA A 436 1.88 -2.83 -16.04
CA ALA A 436 0.72 -2.54 -15.19
C ALA A 436 0.89 -3.18 -13.81
N ARG A 437 0.37 -2.53 -12.77
CA ARG A 437 0.39 -3.03 -11.38
C ARG A 437 -0.54 -4.24 -11.18
N HIS A 438 -1.49 -4.43 -12.09
CA HIS A 438 -2.52 -5.47 -12.05
C HIS A 438 -3.31 -5.56 -10.72
N LEU A 439 -3.44 -4.43 -10.01
CA LEU A 439 -4.31 -4.29 -8.84
C LEU A 439 -5.75 -4.68 -9.22
N LEU A 440 -6.38 -5.60 -8.48
CA LEU A 440 -7.78 -5.94 -8.76
C LEU A 440 -8.67 -4.80 -8.28
N VAL A 441 -9.36 -4.14 -9.21
CA VAL A 441 -10.17 -2.96 -8.89
C VAL A 441 -11.53 -3.35 -8.31
N GLY A 442 -11.89 -2.76 -7.17
CA GLY A 442 -13.15 -3.05 -6.45
C GLY A 442 -14.43 -2.58 -7.13
N THR A 443 -14.36 -1.74 -8.17
CA THR A 443 -15.51 -1.20 -8.91
C THR A 443 -15.66 -1.81 -10.31
N ARG A 444 -16.90 -2.12 -10.68
CA ARG A 444 -17.25 -2.83 -11.93
C ARG A 444 -16.90 -2.05 -13.21
N PRO A 445 -17.17 -0.73 -13.32
CA PRO A 445 -16.93 0.01 -14.56
C PRO A 445 -15.48 0.00 -15.05
N PHE A 446 -14.50 -0.22 -14.15
CA PHE A 446 -13.11 -0.43 -14.54
C PHE A 446 -12.97 -1.61 -15.51
N TRP A 447 -13.61 -2.73 -15.21
CA TRP A 447 -13.50 -4.02 -15.92
C TRP A 447 -14.15 -4.03 -17.30
N ASP A 448 -15.00 -3.03 -17.59
CA ASP A 448 -15.69 -2.91 -18.87
C ASP A 448 -14.88 -2.09 -19.90
N GLN A 449 -13.78 -1.47 -19.47
CA GLN A 449 -12.88 -0.75 -20.37
C GLN A 449 -12.17 -1.70 -21.33
N GLN A 450 -12.00 -1.26 -22.58
CA GLN A 450 -11.33 -2.06 -23.61
C GLN A 450 -9.90 -2.45 -23.20
N ALA A 451 -9.12 -1.50 -22.67
CA ALA A 451 -7.75 -1.76 -22.21
C ALA A 451 -7.69 -2.87 -21.15
N VAL A 452 -8.65 -2.92 -20.21
CA VAL A 452 -8.72 -3.96 -19.18
C VAL A 452 -9.15 -5.31 -19.77
N ARG A 453 -10.08 -5.30 -20.73
CA ARG A 453 -10.52 -6.53 -21.40
C ARG A 453 -9.48 -7.13 -22.32
N ASP A 454 -8.58 -6.33 -22.87
CA ASP A 454 -7.53 -6.81 -23.76
C ASP A 454 -6.26 -7.24 -23.01
N ASP A 455 -6.07 -6.72 -21.79
CA ASP A 455 -4.95 -7.05 -20.94
C ASP A 455 -4.88 -8.57 -20.64
N PRO A 456 -3.71 -9.22 -20.82
CA PRO A 456 -3.57 -10.66 -20.66
C PRO A 456 -3.71 -11.13 -19.21
N VAL A 457 -3.42 -10.30 -18.21
CA VAL A 457 -3.53 -10.67 -16.79
C VAL A 457 -4.98 -10.47 -16.32
N TYR A 458 -5.58 -9.30 -16.58
CA TYR A 458 -6.97 -9.04 -16.14
C TYR A 458 -7.98 -10.01 -16.75
N ARG A 459 -7.77 -10.47 -17.99
CA ARG A 459 -8.62 -11.51 -18.60
C ARG A 459 -8.64 -12.83 -17.82
N GLN A 460 -7.55 -13.18 -17.15
CA GLN A 460 -7.42 -14.45 -16.43
C GLN A 460 -8.18 -14.42 -15.08
N VAL A 461 -8.44 -13.24 -14.52
CA VAL A 461 -9.00 -13.10 -13.15
C VAL A 461 -10.42 -12.57 -13.07
N ARG A 462 -10.95 -12.02 -14.17
CA ARG A 462 -12.27 -11.38 -14.18
C ARG A 462 -13.37 -12.27 -13.59
N ASP A 463 -13.39 -13.53 -13.97
CA ASP A 463 -14.43 -14.47 -13.51
C ASP A 463 -14.32 -14.72 -12.01
N VAL A 464 -13.09 -14.88 -11.51
CA VAL A 464 -12.82 -15.09 -10.09
C VAL A 464 -13.25 -13.88 -9.27
N VAL A 465 -12.95 -12.67 -9.72
CA VAL A 465 -13.38 -11.42 -9.08
C VAL A 465 -14.91 -11.34 -9.00
N ALA A 466 -15.61 -11.83 -10.02
CA ALA A 466 -17.07 -11.82 -10.06
C ALA A 466 -17.73 -12.87 -9.17
N THR A 467 -17.05 -13.97 -8.83
CA THR A 467 -17.65 -15.14 -8.16
C THR A 467 -17.10 -15.46 -6.76
N ALA A 468 -15.94 -14.93 -6.40
CA ALA A 468 -15.35 -15.10 -5.07
C ALA A 468 -16.22 -14.44 -3.98
N GLN A 469 -15.99 -14.78 -2.72
CA GLN A 469 -16.64 -14.11 -1.58
C GLN A 469 -15.68 -13.18 -0.83
N ALA A 470 -16.23 -12.24 -0.07
CA ALA A 470 -15.42 -11.37 0.78
C ALA A 470 -14.69 -12.18 1.86
N PHE A 471 -13.43 -11.85 2.10
CA PHE A 471 -12.73 -12.30 3.29
C PHE A 471 -13.41 -11.72 4.56
N PRO A 472 -13.48 -12.46 5.68
CA PRO A 472 -14.15 -11.99 6.89
C PRO A 472 -13.55 -10.68 7.46
N HIS A 473 -14.41 -9.69 7.67
CA HIS A 473 -14.05 -8.34 8.15
C HIS A 473 -14.14 -8.18 9.68
N ASP A 474 -14.10 -9.28 10.44
CA ASP A 474 -14.23 -9.30 11.91
C ASP A 474 -13.14 -10.11 12.62
N LEU A 475 -11.99 -10.28 11.96
CA LEU A 475 -10.81 -10.90 12.52
C LEU A 475 -10.06 -9.94 13.45
N SER A 476 -10.26 -10.07 14.77
CA SER A 476 -9.47 -9.28 15.74
C SER A 476 -7.98 -9.67 15.72
N GLU A 477 -7.07 -8.73 16.01
CA GLU A 477 -5.62 -8.99 16.14
C GLU A 477 -5.33 -10.16 17.09
N SER A 478 -5.99 -10.20 18.26
CA SER A 478 -5.80 -11.30 19.21
C SER A 478 -6.20 -12.67 18.65
N LEU A 479 -7.20 -12.70 17.78
CA LEU A 479 -7.70 -13.92 17.16
C LEU A 479 -6.78 -14.36 16.03
N ARG A 480 -6.39 -13.42 15.16
CA ARG A 480 -5.38 -13.61 14.12
C ARG A 480 -4.10 -14.19 14.70
N ASP A 481 -3.51 -13.56 15.71
CA ASP A 481 -2.23 -13.96 16.28
C ASP A 481 -2.30 -15.34 16.96
N ARG A 482 -3.41 -15.66 17.64
CA ARG A 482 -3.64 -16.99 18.21
C ARG A 482 -3.74 -18.06 17.13
N MET A 483 -4.50 -17.79 16.06
CA MET A 483 -4.66 -18.72 14.94
C MET A 483 -3.32 -18.95 14.24
N ALA A 484 -2.59 -17.86 13.94
CA ALA A 484 -1.28 -17.91 13.30
C ALA A 484 -0.30 -18.79 14.10
N ARG A 485 -0.22 -18.56 15.41
CA ARG A 485 0.64 -19.34 16.30
C ARG A 485 0.22 -20.81 16.36
N ALA A 486 -1.08 -21.10 16.44
CA ALA A 486 -1.57 -22.47 16.53
C ALA A 486 -1.30 -23.27 15.25
N VAL A 487 -1.59 -22.67 14.08
CA VAL A 487 -1.28 -23.26 12.76
C VAL A 487 0.22 -23.47 12.61
N CYS A 488 1.04 -22.46 12.94
CA CYS A 488 2.50 -22.56 12.83
C CYS A 488 3.07 -23.67 13.71
N LEU A 489 2.62 -23.81 14.96
CA LEU A 489 3.07 -24.87 15.85
C LEU A 489 2.70 -26.27 15.38
N MET A 490 1.61 -26.42 14.61
CA MET A 490 1.28 -27.68 13.97
C MET A 490 2.22 -27.97 12.79
N LEU A 491 2.46 -26.98 11.92
CA LEU A 491 3.37 -27.11 10.78
C LEU A 491 4.82 -27.38 11.20
N ARG A 492 5.28 -26.75 12.29
CA ARG A 492 6.65 -26.88 12.81
C ARG A 492 7.00 -28.28 13.29
N LYS A 493 6.00 -29.14 13.57
CA LYS A 493 6.24 -30.54 13.94
C LYS A 493 6.96 -31.31 12.83
N ASP A 494 6.63 -31.00 11.59
CA ASP A 494 7.16 -31.69 10.41
C ASP A 494 8.13 -30.82 9.60
N ILE A 495 8.03 -29.50 9.71
CA ILE A 495 8.92 -28.53 9.05
C ILE A 495 9.53 -27.63 10.14
N PRO A 496 10.61 -28.06 10.83
CA PRO A 496 11.16 -27.37 12.00
C PRO A 496 11.60 -25.91 11.75
N GLN A 497 11.83 -25.55 10.50
CA GLN A 497 12.24 -24.21 10.04
C GLN A 497 11.14 -23.16 10.13
N TYR A 498 9.86 -23.53 10.32
CA TYR A 498 8.77 -22.56 10.40
C TYR A 498 9.04 -21.46 11.44
N ASP A 499 9.01 -20.21 10.99
CA ASP A 499 9.12 -19.03 11.84
C ASP A 499 7.82 -18.82 12.63
N CYS A 500 7.72 -19.52 13.77
CA CYS A 500 6.65 -19.32 14.74
C CYS A 500 6.97 -18.26 15.79
N ASP A 501 8.12 -17.58 15.68
CA ASP A 501 8.35 -16.34 16.43
C ASP A 501 7.59 -15.18 15.77
N MET A 502 6.99 -15.46 14.60
CA MET A 502 6.00 -14.63 13.93
C MET A 502 6.58 -13.25 13.66
N THR A 503 7.80 -13.19 13.11
CA THR A 503 8.41 -11.92 12.75
C THR A 503 7.40 -11.11 11.94
N ARG A 504 7.18 -9.85 12.36
CA ARG A 504 6.39 -8.90 11.58
C ARG A 504 7.21 -8.61 10.33
N GLY A 505 6.94 -9.30 9.23
CA GLY A 505 7.31 -8.81 7.92
C GLY A 505 6.55 -7.51 7.63
N PRO A 506 7.06 -6.63 6.75
CA PRO A 506 6.16 -5.78 5.97
C PRO A 506 5.11 -6.68 5.32
N MET A 507 3.85 -6.23 5.28
CA MET A 507 2.82 -6.95 4.53
C MET A 507 2.91 -6.61 3.06
#